data_AF-A0A0S8F0X3-F1
#
_entry.id   AF-A0A0S8F0X3-F1
#
_cell.length_a   1.000
_cell.length_b   1.000
_cell.length_c   1.000
_cell.angle_alpha   90.00
_cell.angle_beta   90.00
_cell.angle_gamma   90.00
#
_symmetry.space_group_name_H-M   'P 1'
#
loop_
_entity.id
_entity.type
_entity.pdbx_description
1 polymer ?
#
loop_
_entity_poly.entity_id
_entity_poly.type
_entity_poly.pdbx_seq_one_letter_code
_entity_poly.pdbx_strand_id
1 'polypeptide(L)'
;MLDFSARTRSIIMIFAARPSAYIALILVVVVGTLLYSLRLDGLFACQASGYDADHYAAYCQAPKYGDYDHGAFWFDLEPEAVASARNADVLFLGNSRMQFALSSDAASQWFSSLKVPHFLLGFSHHGNYHFTAPLLQKLGPQAKVYVINVDLFFEPEMTRPANRVLRDPSAPGRYDQKRRWQYIHEPLCQSLPALCGDQIAFFRSRRTGAWLARGGRFESEPVTYDEQIDQNVVEAYTAAGKDFLATLPVRRECVIMTMVPTLGTPSEAAKAIARALDLNLIAPQMEGLITFDGSHLDESSSERWSTAFMEVAGSQIQTCLDES
;
A
#
# COMPACT_ATOMS: atom_id res chain seq x y z
N MET A 1 -40.79 -73.57 -20.92
CA MET A 1 -41.61 -72.35 -20.78
C MET A 1 -41.21 -71.71 -19.45
N LEU A 2 -40.15 -70.90 -19.46
CA LEU A 2 -39.68 -70.13 -18.29
C LEU A 2 -39.36 -68.73 -18.80
N ASP A 3 -40.12 -67.78 -18.25
CA ASP A 3 -40.21 -66.38 -18.66
C ASP A 3 -39.00 -65.60 -18.14
N PHE A 4 -38.09 -65.24 -19.06
CA PHE A 4 -36.86 -64.50 -18.76
C PHE A 4 -36.97 -63.00 -19.14
N SER A 5 -38.19 -62.46 -19.26
CA SER A 5 -38.42 -61.13 -19.85
C SER A 5 -38.66 -59.98 -18.84
N ALA A 6 -38.58 -60.20 -17.53
CA ALA A 6 -38.97 -59.18 -16.55
C ALA A 6 -37.82 -58.53 -15.75
N ARG A 7 -36.61 -59.08 -15.74
CA ARG A 7 -35.50 -58.55 -14.90
C ARG A 7 -34.55 -57.57 -15.59
N THR A 8 -34.62 -57.41 -16.90
CA THR A 8 -33.70 -56.56 -17.67
C THR A 8 -34.20 -55.15 -17.95
N ARG A 9 -35.33 -54.74 -17.34
CA ARG A 9 -35.86 -53.37 -17.47
C ARG A 9 -35.58 -52.45 -16.27
N SER A 10 -35.17 -52.99 -15.12
CA SER A 10 -34.90 -52.17 -13.92
C SER A 10 -33.47 -51.68 -13.77
N ILE A 11 -32.49 -52.24 -14.51
CA ILE A 11 -31.09 -51.79 -14.43
C ILE A 11 -30.81 -50.61 -15.38
N ILE A 12 -31.62 -50.43 -16.43
CA ILE A 12 -31.46 -49.33 -17.40
C ILE A 12 -32.05 -48.00 -16.88
N MET A 13 -32.88 -48.03 -15.82
CA MET A 13 -33.46 -46.80 -15.26
C MET A 13 -32.58 -46.08 -14.22
N ILE A 14 -31.46 -46.67 -13.78
CA ILE A 14 -30.54 -46.00 -12.84
C ILE A 14 -29.55 -45.08 -13.57
N PHE A 15 -29.35 -45.24 -14.89
CA PHE A 15 -28.54 -44.34 -15.72
C PHE A 15 -29.34 -43.22 -16.40
N ALA A 16 -30.64 -43.13 -16.14
CA ALA A 16 -31.43 -41.94 -16.48
C ALA A 16 -31.36 -40.88 -15.37
N ALA A 17 -30.21 -40.75 -14.69
CA ALA A 17 -29.86 -39.52 -13.99
C ALA A 17 -29.83 -38.42 -15.06
N ARG A 18 -30.96 -37.71 -15.15
CA ARG A 18 -31.28 -36.73 -16.17
C ARG A 18 -30.07 -35.80 -16.36
N PRO A 19 -29.67 -35.45 -17.60
CA PRO A 19 -28.58 -34.51 -17.85
C PRO A 19 -28.65 -33.25 -16.99
N SER A 20 -29.86 -32.82 -16.61
CA SER A 20 -30.10 -31.73 -15.66
C SER A 20 -29.50 -31.94 -14.26
N ALA A 21 -29.53 -33.15 -13.69
CA ALA A 21 -28.94 -33.45 -12.39
C ALA A 21 -27.40 -33.41 -12.45
N TYR A 22 -26.82 -33.93 -13.53
CA TYR A 22 -25.38 -33.86 -13.78
C TYR A 22 -24.92 -32.40 -14.02
N ILE A 23 -25.66 -31.64 -14.83
CA ILE A 23 -25.40 -30.20 -15.04
C ILE A 23 -25.53 -29.43 -13.71
N ALA A 24 -26.58 -29.69 -12.92
CA ALA A 24 -26.75 -29.04 -11.62
C ALA A 24 -25.59 -29.36 -10.66
N LEU A 25 -25.12 -30.61 -10.63
CA LEU A 25 -23.96 -30.99 -9.83
C LEU A 25 -22.70 -30.26 -10.30
N ILE A 26 -22.44 -30.19 -11.62
CA ILE A 26 -21.32 -29.42 -12.16
C ILE A 26 -21.43 -27.95 -11.76
N LEU A 27 -22.60 -27.33 -11.90
CA LEU A 27 -22.82 -25.94 -11.52
C LEU A 27 -22.55 -25.71 -10.04
N VAL A 28 -23.03 -26.59 -9.16
CA VAL A 28 -22.75 -26.50 -7.71
C VAL A 28 -21.26 -26.60 -7.43
N VAL A 29 -20.54 -27.52 -8.08
CA VAL A 29 -19.08 -27.65 -7.92
C VAL A 29 -18.37 -26.39 -8.44
N VAL A 30 -18.70 -25.91 -9.64
CA VAL A 30 -18.07 -24.72 -10.23
C VAL A 30 -18.32 -23.48 -9.38
N VAL A 31 -19.57 -23.25 -8.96
CA VAL A 31 -19.94 -22.13 -8.08
C VAL A 31 -19.25 -22.27 -6.72
N GLY A 32 -19.25 -23.48 -6.15
CA GLY A 32 -18.59 -23.77 -4.88
C GLY A 32 -17.08 -23.48 -4.92
N THR A 33 -16.38 -23.94 -5.97
CA THR A 33 -14.95 -23.67 -6.16
C THR A 33 -14.68 -22.19 -6.40
N LEU A 34 -15.53 -21.49 -7.15
CA LEU A 34 -15.40 -20.06 -7.36
C LEU A 34 -15.56 -19.28 -6.05
N LEU A 35 -16.60 -19.57 -5.27
CA LEU A 35 -16.85 -18.94 -3.97
C LEU A 35 -15.72 -19.23 -2.99
N TYR A 36 -15.24 -20.48 -2.95
CA TYR A 36 -14.09 -20.87 -2.14
C TYR A 36 -12.83 -20.08 -2.51
N SER A 37 -12.52 -19.97 -3.80
CA SER A 37 -11.35 -19.23 -4.26
C SER A 37 -11.48 -17.72 -4.04
N LEU A 38 -12.66 -17.14 -4.21
CA LEU A 38 -12.90 -15.73 -3.87
C LEU A 38 -12.69 -15.49 -2.37
N ARG A 39 -13.17 -16.40 -1.52
CA ARG A 39 -13.13 -16.29 -0.07
C ARG A 39 -11.74 -16.51 0.55
N LEU A 40 -10.86 -17.26 -0.11
CA LEU A 40 -9.52 -17.57 0.42
C LEU A 40 -8.40 -16.87 -0.33
N ASP A 41 -8.50 -16.76 -1.65
CA ASP A 41 -7.44 -16.20 -2.48
C ASP A 41 -7.73 -14.77 -2.95
N GLY A 42 -9.02 -14.38 -2.95
CA GLY A 42 -9.49 -13.10 -3.46
C GLY A 42 -9.74 -12.05 -2.37
N LEU A 43 -10.31 -10.93 -2.77
CA LEU A 43 -10.58 -9.79 -1.88
C LEU A 43 -11.45 -10.17 -0.67
N PHE A 44 -12.39 -11.10 -0.82
CA PHE A 44 -13.26 -11.59 0.25
C PHE A 44 -12.52 -12.37 1.35
N ALA A 45 -11.23 -12.68 1.17
CA ALA A 45 -10.41 -13.20 2.25
C ALA A 45 -10.06 -12.13 3.31
N CYS A 46 -10.16 -10.86 2.95
CA CYS A 46 -9.74 -9.74 3.77
C CYS A 46 -10.89 -9.03 4.48
N GLN A 47 -10.51 -8.28 5.50
CA GLN A 47 -11.41 -7.42 6.23
C GLN A 47 -11.97 -6.30 5.33
N ALA A 48 -13.20 -5.86 5.59
CA ALA A 48 -13.90 -4.85 4.79
C ALA A 48 -14.31 -3.59 5.57
N SER A 49 -14.10 -3.57 6.89
CA SER A 49 -14.54 -2.47 7.77
C SER A 49 -13.80 -1.15 7.60
N GLY A 50 -12.86 -1.05 6.66
CA GLY A 50 -12.14 0.19 6.34
C GLY A 50 -12.64 0.93 5.11
N TYR A 51 -13.66 0.41 4.39
CA TYR A 51 -14.29 1.18 3.31
C TYR A 51 -15.14 2.31 3.87
N ASP A 52 -15.04 3.48 3.22
CA ASP A 52 -16.00 4.57 3.33
C ASP A 52 -15.90 5.46 2.07
N ALA A 53 -16.58 6.61 2.07
CA ALA A 53 -16.56 7.54 0.95
C ALA A 53 -15.14 8.05 0.59
N ASP A 54 -14.27 8.19 1.59
CA ASP A 54 -12.89 8.63 1.43
C ASP A 54 -11.91 7.45 1.25
N HIS A 55 -12.28 6.22 1.62
CA HIS A 55 -11.33 5.10 1.66
C HIS A 55 -11.62 4.00 0.63
N TYR A 56 -10.58 3.51 -0.03
CA TYR A 56 -10.62 2.32 -0.91
C TYR A 56 -9.60 1.28 -0.48
N ALA A 57 -9.80 0.01 -0.84
CA ALA A 57 -8.85 -1.05 -0.51
C ALA A 57 -7.61 -0.98 -1.42
N ALA A 58 -6.54 -0.39 -0.90
CA ALA A 58 -5.22 -0.28 -1.54
C ALA A 58 -4.48 -1.62 -1.58
N TYR A 59 -4.68 -2.46 -0.56
CA TYR A 59 -4.02 -3.75 -0.42
C TYR A 59 -4.91 -4.73 0.34
N CYS A 60 -4.78 -6.02 0.00
CA CYS A 60 -5.34 -7.11 0.78
C CYS A 60 -4.36 -8.29 0.75
N GLN A 61 -4.10 -8.90 1.90
CA GLN A 61 -3.19 -10.04 2.10
C GLN A 61 -3.79 -11.36 1.57
N ALA A 62 -4.34 -11.33 0.36
CA ALA A 62 -4.86 -12.48 -0.34
C ALA A 62 -4.07 -12.70 -1.64
N PRO A 63 -3.63 -13.94 -1.95
CA PRO A 63 -2.74 -14.23 -3.08
C PRO A 63 -3.14 -13.66 -4.44
N LYS A 64 -4.44 -13.61 -4.76
CA LYS A 64 -4.96 -13.13 -6.05
C LYS A 64 -5.34 -11.66 -6.06
N TYR A 65 -5.59 -11.06 -4.89
CA TYR A 65 -5.83 -9.61 -4.81
C TYR A 65 -4.51 -8.85 -4.61
N GLY A 66 -3.84 -9.04 -3.47
CA GLY A 66 -2.54 -8.41 -3.18
C GLY A 66 -2.55 -6.89 -3.33
N ASP A 67 -1.52 -6.36 -3.98
CA ASP A 67 -1.35 -4.93 -4.26
C ASP A 67 -2.31 -4.42 -5.36
N TYR A 68 -3.16 -3.45 -5.01
CA TYR A 68 -4.00 -2.67 -5.94
C TYR A 68 -3.43 -1.27 -6.16
N ASP A 69 -2.82 -0.69 -5.13
CA ASP A 69 -2.42 0.72 -5.04
C ASP A 69 -1.52 1.21 -6.17
N HIS A 70 -0.49 0.44 -6.57
CA HIS A 70 0.41 0.84 -7.65
C HIS A 70 -0.35 1.05 -8.97
N GLY A 71 -1.27 0.14 -9.30
CA GLY A 71 -2.08 0.26 -10.50
C GLY A 71 -3.21 1.28 -10.36
N ALA A 72 -3.69 1.53 -9.14
CA ALA A 72 -4.70 2.55 -8.88
C ALA A 72 -4.21 3.95 -9.32
N PHE A 73 -2.99 4.31 -8.93
CA PHE A 73 -2.36 5.57 -9.35
C PHE A 73 -1.90 5.54 -10.81
N TRP A 74 -1.22 4.46 -11.23
CA TRP A 74 -0.64 4.43 -12.57
C TRP A 74 -1.69 4.39 -13.68
N PHE A 75 -2.84 3.75 -13.46
CA PHE A 75 -3.92 3.65 -14.45
C PHE A 75 -5.10 4.60 -14.17
N ASP A 76 -4.96 5.54 -13.22
CA ASP A 76 -6.00 6.51 -12.88
C ASP A 76 -7.34 5.86 -12.48
N LEU A 77 -7.27 4.78 -11.70
CA LEU A 77 -8.46 4.04 -11.28
C LEU A 77 -9.13 4.64 -10.04
N GLU A 78 -8.42 5.48 -9.29
CA GLU A 78 -8.96 6.27 -8.16
C GLU A 78 -8.71 7.76 -8.42
N PRO A 79 -9.51 8.40 -9.30
CA PRO A 79 -9.21 9.74 -9.81
C PRO A 79 -9.17 10.82 -8.72
N GLU A 80 -9.95 10.67 -7.65
CA GLU A 80 -9.91 11.59 -6.50
C GLU A 80 -8.57 11.51 -5.75
N ALA A 81 -8.05 10.30 -5.53
CA ALA A 81 -6.74 10.10 -4.92
C ALA A 81 -5.60 10.64 -5.81
N VAL A 82 -5.69 10.39 -7.11
CA VAL A 82 -4.74 10.92 -8.10
C VAL A 82 -4.79 12.46 -8.13
N ALA A 83 -5.97 13.05 -8.09
CA ALA A 83 -6.15 14.50 -8.05
C ALA A 83 -5.58 15.10 -6.74
N SER A 84 -5.86 14.48 -5.59
CA SER A 84 -5.31 14.92 -4.30
C SER A 84 -3.79 14.85 -4.28
N ALA A 85 -3.19 13.76 -4.78
CA ALA A 85 -1.73 13.63 -4.88
C ALA A 85 -1.11 14.67 -5.84
N ARG A 86 -1.79 14.97 -6.96
CA ARG A 86 -1.35 16.01 -7.91
C ARG A 86 -1.40 17.41 -7.29
N ASN A 87 -2.45 17.71 -6.54
CA ASN A 87 -2.75 19.04 -6.02
C ASN A 87 -2.24 19.27 -4.59
N ALA A 88 -1.54 18.32 -3.99
CA ALA A 88 -0.96 18.47 -2.67
C ALA A 88 0.17 19.50 -2.70
N ASP A 89 0.21 20.38 -1.70
CA ASP A 89 1.32 21.30 -1.48
C ASP A 89 2.52 20.57 -0.85
N VAL A 90 2.26 19.52 -0.07
CA VAL A 90 3.29 18.65 0.54
C VAL A 90 3.08 17.21 0.13
N LEU A 91 4.08 16.63 -0.54
CA LEU A 91 4.01 15.25 -1.01
C LEU A 91 5.04 14.38 -0.28
N PHE A 92 4.56 13.33 0.38
CA PHE A 92 5.41 12.35 1.05
C PHE A 92 5.64 11.17 0.12
N LEU A 93 6.90 10.80 -0.12
CA LEU A 93 7.31 9.73 -1.02
C LEU A 93 8.01 8.64 -0.22
N GLY A 94 7.60 7.39 -0.43
CA GLY A 94 8.26 6.30 0.28
C GLY A 94 7.55 4.97 0.16
N ASN A 95 7.68 4.21 1.23
CA ASN A 95 7.28 2.83 1.31
C ASN A 95 6.22 2.62 2.40
N SER A 96 5.87 1.37 2.70
CA SER A 96 4.85 1.05 3.69
C SER A 96 5.20 1.53 5.10
N ARG A 97 6.48 1.62 5.50
CA ARG A 97 6.89 2.12 6.83
C ARG A 97 6.54 3.59 7.00
N MET A 98 6.90 4.43 6.03
CA MET A 98 6.47 5.83 5.99
C MET A 98 4.95 5.95 6.01
N GLN A 99 4.30 5.16 5.17
CA GLN A 99 2.87 5.22 5.01
C GLN A 99 2.14 4.88 6.32
N PHE A 100 2.57 3.88 7.07
CA PHE A 100 2.01 3.56 8.39
C PHE A 100 2.32 4.63 9.44
N ALA A 101 3.60 5.02 9.57
CA ALA A 101 4.00 5.95 10.61
C ALA A 101 3.29 7.31 10.50
N LEU A 102 3.17 7.85 9.29
CA LEU A 102 2.57 9.17 9.05
C LEU A 102 1.05 9.13 8.85
N SER A 103 0.41 7.95 8.81
CA SER A 103 -1.06 7.85 8.83
C SER A 103 -1.62 8.00 10.26
N SER A 104 -0.99 8.85 11.06
CA SER A 104 -1.30 9.08 12.47
C SER A 104 -2.11 10.38 12.66
N ASP A 105 -2.72 10.52 13.82
CA ASP A 105 -3.47 11.71 14.18
C ASP A 105 -2.55 12.93 14.29
N ALA A 106 -1.34 12.80 14.85
CA ALA A 106 -0.36 13.87 14.94
C ALA A 106 -0.06 14.53 13.58
N ALA A 107 0.21 13.72 12.54
CA ALA A 107 0.49 14.23 11.21
C ALA A 107 -0.77 14.91 10.61
N SER A 108 -1.92 14.23 10.68
CA SER A 108 -3.21 14.73 10.18
C SER A 108 -3.60 16.06 10.84
N GLN A 109 -3.48 16.15 12.17
CA GLN A 109 -3.81 17.33 12.96
C GLN A 109 -2.89 18.50 12.60
N TRP A 110 -1.59 18.27 12.45
CA TRP A 110 -0.65 19.33 12.06
C TRP A 110 -1.06 19.97 10.72
N PHE A 111 -1.27 19.17 9.68
CA PHE A 111 -1.66 19.67 8.36
C PHE A 111 -3.05 20.34 8.37
N SER A 112 -4.00 19.76 9.10
CA SER A 112 -5.35 20.33 9.22
C SER A 112 -5.35 21.68 9.94
N SER A 113 -4.51 21.85 10.95
CA SER A 113 -4.40 23.10 11.72
C SER A 113 -3.90 24.27 10.87
N LEU A 114 -3.08 23.98 9.87
CA LEU A 114 -2.52 24.95 8.92
C LEU A 114 -3.31 25.03 7.62
N LYS A 115 -4.31 24.15 7.43
CA LYS A 115 -5.07 24.00 6.18
C LYS A 115 -4.18 23.76 4.96
N VAL A 116 -3.08 23.02 5.15
CA VAL A 116 -2.13 22.67 4.10
C VAL A 116 -2.53 21.34 3.47
N PRO A 117 -2.84 21.29 2.15
CA PRO A 117 -3.05 20.06 1.42
C PRO A 117 -1.78 19.22 1.43
N HIS A 118 -1.88 17.99 1.93
CA HIS A 118 -0.80 17.02 1.88
C HIS A 118 -1.29 15.71 1.31
N PHE A 119 -0.36 14.91 0.81
CA PHE A 119 -0.67 13.56 0.38
C PHE A 119 0.47 12.60 0.73
N LEU A 120 0.12 11.49 1.39
CA LEU A 120 1.02 10.38 1.63
C LEU A 120 1.04 9.48 0.40
N LEU A 121 2.10 9.55 -0.40
CA LEU A 121 2.30 8.75 -1.62
C LEU A 121 3.36 7.67 -1.37
N GLY A 122 3.22 6.93 -0.27
CA GLY A 122 4.01 5.73 0.01
C GLY A 122 3.35 4.48 -0.57
N PHE A 123 4.10 3.49 -1.05
CA PHE A 123 3.51 2.26 -1.60
C PHE A 123 3.88 1.02 -0.79
N SER A 124 3.10 -0.05 -0.91
CA SER A 124 3.45 -1.34 -0.31
C SER A 124 4.80 -1.86 -0.85
N HIS A 125 5.47 -2.72 -0.10
CA HIS A 125 6.87 -3.10 -0.37
C HIS A 125 7.81 -1.89 -0.28
N HIS A 126 8.84 -1.79 -1.13
CA HIS A 126 9.85 -0.74 -1.04
C HIS A 126 9.44 0.62 -1.62
N GLY A 127 8.35 0.70 -2.42
CA GLY A 127 7.87 1.98 -2.98
C GLY A 127 8.94 2.87 -3.59
N ASN A 128 9.92 2.28 -4.30
CA ASN A 128 11.18 2.94 -4.64
C ASN A 128 11.11 3.88 -5.85
N TYR A 129 12.20 4.61 -6.08
CA TYR A 129 12.31 5.64 -7.11
C TYR A 129 12.05 5.13 -8.53
N HIS A 130 12.29 3.84 -8.81
CA HIS A 130 11.99 3.23 -10.11
C HIS A 130 10.51 3.26 -10.49
N PHE A 131 9.61 3.23 -9.51
CA PHE A 131 8.18 3.43 -9.73
C PHE A 131 7.77 4.89 -9.52
N THR A 132 8.29 5.50 -8.46
CA THR A 132 7.90 6.85 -8.05
C THR A 132 8.29 7.89 -9.09
N ALA A 133 9.50 7.86 -9.65
CA ALA A 133 9.94 8.85 -10.64
C ALA A 133 9.04 8.93 -11.90
N PRO A 134 8.78 7.82 -12.63
CA PRO A 134 7.87 7.87 -13.78
C PRO A 134 6.43 8.19 -13.35
N LEU A 135 6.01 7.80 -12.15
CA LEU A 135 4.70 8.18 -11.62
C LEU A 135 4.61 9.70 -11.43
N LEU A 136 5.60 10.35 -10.80
CA LEU A 136 5.61 11.82 -10.63
C LEU A 136 5.61 12.53 -11.99
N GLN A 137 6.38 12.04 -12.96
CA GLN A 137 6.36 12.58 -14.32
C GLN A 137 4.96 12.50 -14.95
N LYS A 138 4.25 11.39 -14.73
CA LYS A 138 2.88 11.20 -15.21
C LYS A 138 1.86 12.05 -14.45
N LEU A 139 2.01 12.15 -13.13
CA LEU A 139 1.08 12.88 -12.27
C LEU A 139 1.21 14.39 -12.47
N GLY A 140 2.42 14.90 -12.66
CA GLY A 140 2.71 16.33 -12.68
C GLY A 140 2.31 17.03 -11.36
N PRO A 141 2.80 16.58 -10.20
CA PRO A 141 2.43 17.14 -8.91
C PRO A 141 2.86 18.61 -8.78
N GLN A 142 2.05 19.40 -8.09
CA GLN A 142 2.29 20.82 -7.79
C GLN A 142 2.93 21.04 -6.42
N ALA A 143 3.47 19.97 -5.83
CA ALA A 143 4.04 20.00 -4.50
C ALA A 143 5.19 21.00 -4.40
N LYS A 144 5.14 21.80 -3.34
CA LYS A 144 6.14 22.79 -2.94
C LYS A 144 7.18 22.18 -2.01
N VAL A 145 6.79 21.14 -1.29
CA VAL A 145 7.66 20.39 -0.37
C VAL A 145 7.56 18.90 -0.66
N TYR A 146 8.72 18.25 -0.70
CA TYR A 146 8.82 16.79 -0.78
C TYR A 146 9.43 16.24 0.50
N VAL A 147 8.79 15.24 1.08
CA VAL A 147 9.36 14.47 2.19
C VAL A 147 9.63 13.06 1.68
N ILE A 148 10.90 12.63 1.69
CA ILE A 148 11.32 11.36 1.11
C ILE A 148 11.80 10.44 2.22
N ASN A 149 11.10 9.32 2.43
CA ASN A 149 11.60 8.26 3.29
C ASN A 149 12.73 7.51 2.57
N VAL A 150 13.96 7.62 3.06
CA VAL A 150 15.16 7.06 2.39
C VAL A 150 15.22 5.53 2.45
N ASP A 151 14.48 4.93 3.38
CA ASP A 151 14.37 3.48 3.58
C ASP A 151 14.03 2.73 2.29
N LEU A 152 15.03 2.08 1.70
CA LEU A 152 14.94 1.29 0.45
C LEU A 152 14.40 2.09 -0.76
N PHE A 153 14.27 3.40 -0.64
CA PHE A 153 13.67 4.23 -1.68
C PHE A 153 14.58 4.40 -2.88
N PHE A 154 15.90 4.41 -2.67
CA PHE A 154 16.90 4.47 -3.74
C PHE A 154 17.47 3.09 -4.09
N GLU A 155 16.82 2.00 -3.65
CA GLU A 155 17.19 0.63 -4.01
C GLU A 155 17.18 0.43 -5.54
N PRO A 156 18.27 -0.05 -6.16
CA PRO A 156 18.34 -0.28 -7.61
C PRO A 156 17.44 -1.41 -8.12
N GLU A 157 16.91 -2.28 -7.25
CA GLU A 157 16.01 -3.34 -7.66
C GLU A 157 14.55 -2.85 -7.70
N MET A 158 13.89 -3.02 -8.85
CA MET A 158 12.47 -2.74 -9.00
C MET A 158 11.61 -3.79 -8.30
N THR A 159 10.62 -3.37 -7.51
CA THR A 159 9.70 -4.31 -6.85
C THR A 159 8.82 -5.05 -7.86
N ARG A 160 8.33 -6.24 -7.48
CA ARG A 160 7.41 -7.02 -8.33
C ARG A 160 6.13 -6.26 -8.72
N PRO A 161 5.44 -5.53 -7.82
CA PRO A 161 4.27 -4.73 -8.20
C PRO A 161 4.62 -3.61 -9.19
N ALA A 162 5.71 -2.87 -8.95
CA ALA A 162 6.17 -1.83 -9.86
C ALA A 162 6.46 -2.39 -11.26
N ASN A 163 7.22 -3.49 -11.35
CA ASN A 163 7.53 -4.13 -12.63
C ASN A 163 6.26 -4.60 -13.34
N ARG A 164 5.28 -5.14 -12.62
CA ARG A 164 3.99 -5.56 -13.19
C ARG A 164 3.22 -4.38 -13.77
N VAL A 165 3.12 -3.27 -13.05
CA VAL A 165 2.37 -2.10 -13.49
C VAL A 165 3.03 -1.41 -14.67
N LEU A 166 4.36 -1.29 -14.66
CA LEU A 166 5.10 -0.57 -15.69
C LEU A 166 5.34 -1.38 -16.97
N ARG A 167 5.47 -2.72 -16.87
CA ARG A 167 5.95 -3.54 -18.00
C ARG A 167 4.96 -4.60 -18.51
N ASP A 168 3.93 -4.97 -17.75
CA ASP A 168 2.98 -5.99 -18.19
C ASP A 168 1.80 -5.36 -18.96
N PRO A 169 1.64 -5.65 -20.27
CA PRO A 169 0.57 -5.07 -21.08
C PRO A 169 -0.85 -5.47 -20.62
N SER A 170 -0.98 -6.55 -19.84
CA SER A 170 -2.27 -6.98 -19.27
C SER A 170 -2.60 -6.28 -17.95
N ALA A 171 -1.68 -5.51 -17.37
CA ALA A 171 -1.88 -4.85 -16.09
C ALA A 171 -3.13 -3.96 -16.03
N PRO A 172 -3.43 -3.08 -17.01
CA PRO A 172 -4.63 -2.23 -16.93
C PRO A 172 -5.92 -3.02 -16.66
N GLY A 173 -6.16 -4.08 -17.43
CA GLY A 173 -7.36 -4.90 -17.29
C GLY A 173 -7.43 -5.67 -15.97
N ARG A 174 -6.28 -6.12 -15.43
CA ARG A 174 -6.24 -6.82 -14.14
C ARG A 174 -6.50 -5.88 -12.97
N TYR A 175 -5.95 -4.67 -12.98
CA TYR A 175 -6.19 -3.69 -11.92
C TYR A 175 -7.62 -3.12 -12.00
N ASP A 176 -8.16 -2.88 -13.20
CA ASP A 176 -9.58 -2.55 -13.37
C ASP A 176 -10.51 -3.66 -12.85
N GLN A 177 -10.16 -4.93 -13.08
CA GLN A 177 -10.90 -6.05 -12.49
C GLN A 177 -10.85 -6.03 -10.96
N LYS A 178 -9.68 -5.74 -10.34
CA LYS A 178 -9.57 -5.59 -8.88
C LYS A 178 -10.47 -4.47 -8.36
N ARG A 179 -10.47 -3.30 -9.02
CA ARG A 179 -11.37 -2.19 -8.68
C ARG A 179 -12.83 -2.61 -8.71
N ARG A 180 -13.28 -3.28 -9.78
CA ARG A 180 -14.66 -3.76 -9.90
C ARG A 180 -15.05 -4.73 -8.79
N TRP A 181 -14.13 -5.57 -8.34
CA TRP A 181 -14.39 -6.45 -7.19
C TRP A 181 -14.56 -5.68 -5.88
N GLN A 182 -13.95 -4.51 -5.70
CA GLN A 182 -14.21 -3.66 -4.52
C GLN A 182 -15.68 -3.21 -4.47
N TYR A 183 -16.27 -2.79 -5.61
CA TYR A 183 -17.68 -2.39 -5.67
C TYR A 183 -18.67 -3.50 -5.34
N ILE A 184 -18.25 -4.77 -5.44
CA ILE A 184 -19.04 -5.93 -5.03
C ILE A 184 -18.74 -6.26 -3.55
N HIS A 185 -17.46 -6.24 -3.19
CA HIS A 185 -16.97 -6.62 -1.87
C HIS A 185 -17.47 -5.68 -0.78
N GLU A 186 -17.34 -4.36 -0.95
CA GLU A 186 -17.75 -3.36 0.04
C GLU A 186 -19.21 -3.57 0.53
N PRO A 187 -20.25 -3.46 -0.32
CA PRO A 187 -21.63 -3.55 0.15
C PRO A 187 -21.98 -4.95 0.68
N LEU A 188 -21.44 -6.02 0.08
CA LEU A 188 -21.70 -7.38 0.54
C LEU A 188 -21.07 -7.65 1.90
N CYS A 189 -19.83 -7.24 2.13
CA CYS A 189 -19.15 -7.45 3.40
C CYS A 189 -19.69 -6.55 4.52
N GLN A 190 -20.11 -5.32 4.20
CA GLN A 190 -20.76 -4.45 5.18
C GLN A 190 -22.13 -5.00 5.61
N SER A 191 -22.90 -5.56 4.66
CA SER A 191 -24.22 -6.12 4.95
C SER A 191 -24.17 -7.51 5.55
N LEU A 192 -23.20 -8.33 5.15
CA LEU A 192 -23.02 -9.72 5.56
C LEU A 192 -21.55 -10.01 5.91
N PRO A 193 -21.05 -9.53 7.07
CA PRO A 193 -19.64 -9.67 7.46
C PRO A 193 -19.13 -11.11 7.45
N ALA A 194 -20.00 -12.10 7.69
CA ALA A 194 -19.65 -13.52 7.67
C ALA A 194 -19.15 -14.02 6.29
N LEU A 195 -19.46 -13.31 5.20
CA LEU A 195 -18.96 -13.63 3.86
C LEU A 195 -17.49 -13.24 3.67
N CYS A 196 -16.92 -12.47 4.59
CA CYS A 196 -15.61 -11.86 4.41
C CYS A 196 -14.67 -12.32 5.51
N GLY A 197 -13.38 -12.32 5.19
CA GLY A 197 -12.37 -12.80 6.10
C GLY A 197 -11.79 -11.70 6.96
N ASP A 198 -10.74 -12.10 7.67
CA ASP A 198 -10.03 -11.23 8.59
C ASP A 198 -8.54 -11.15 8.24
N GLN A 199 -8.18 -11.47 6.98
CA GLN A 199 -6.84 -11.17 6.48
C GLN A 199 -6.63 -9.65 6.50
N ILE A 200 -5.36 -9.26 6.63
CA ILE A 200 -4.96 -7.86 6.66
C ILE A 200 -5.39 -7.17 5.37
N ALA A 201 -6.03 -6.00 5.51
CA ALA A 201 -6.30 -5.06 4.43
C ALA A 201 -5.88 -3.65 4.82
N PHE A 202 -5.39 -2.91 3.83
CA PHE A 202 -5.06 -1.49 3.97
C PHE A 202 -6.02 -0.68 3.11
N PHE A 203 -6.60 0.33 3.72
CA PHE A 203 -7.54 1.23 3.08
C PHE A 203 -6.92 2.61 2.96
N ARG A 204 -6.85 3.17 1.76
CA ARG A 204 -6.21 4.45 1.51
C ARG A 204 -7.25 5.56 1.40
N SER A 205 -7.03 6.65 2.12
CA SER A 205 -7.78 7.91 1.96
C SER A 205 -7.52 8.51 0.57
N ARG A 206 -8.59 8.87 -0.13
CA ARG A 206 -8.58 9.59 -1.40
C ARG A 206 -8.15 11.04 -1.21
N ARG A 207 -8.36 11.62 -0.04
CA ARG A 207 -7.98 13.01 0.24
C ARG A 207 -6.53 13.17 0.70
N THR A 208 -6.06 12.35 1.63
CA THR A 208 -4.73 12.55 2.26
C THR A 208 -3.75 11.44 1.93
N GLY A 209 -4.19 10.35 1.30
CA GLY A 209 -3.36 9.19 1.06
C GLY A 209 -3.07 8.36 2.30
N ALA A 210 -3.56 8.74 3.49
CA ALA A 210 -3.37 7.99 4.74
C ALA A 210 -3.94 6.56 4.63
N TRP A 211 -3.27 5.61 5.29
CA TRP A 211 -3.66 4.22 5.36
C TRP A 211 -4.35 3.91 6.67
N LEU A 212 -5.41 3.13 6.55
CA LEU A 212 -6.15 2.52 7.63
C LEU A 212 -5.99 1.00 7.53
N ALA A 213 -5.28 0.39 8.48
CA ALA A 213 -5.17 -1.06 8.54
C ALA A 213 -6.36 -1.69 9.28
N ARG A 214 -6.79 -2.85 8.78
CA ARG A 214 -7.85 -3.67 9.38
C ARG A 214 -7.52 -5.16 9.25
N GLY A 215 -8.01 -5.94 10.21
CA GLY A 215 -7.84 -7.39 10.26
C GLY A 215 -6.42 -7.81 10.64
N GLY A 216 -6.19 -9.11 10.63
CA GLY A 216 -4.92 -9.73 10.95
C GLY A 216 -4.62 -9.86 12.44
N ARG A 217 -3.50 -10.51 12.71
CA ARG A 217 -2.87 -10.54 14.03
C ARG A 217 -1.43 -10.12 13.87
N PHE A 218 -0.97 -9.40 14.87
CA PHE A 218 0.29 -8.69 14.86
C PHE A 218 1.14 -9.14 16.03
N GLU A 219 2.43 -9.30 15.78
CA GLU A 219 3.41 -9.67 16.79
C GLU A 219 4.33 -8.48 16.99
N SER A 220 4.24 -7.91 18.19
CA SER A 220 4.96 -6.70 18.50
C SER A 220 6.44 -6.96 18.73
N GLU A 221 7.29 -6.16 18.09
CA GLU A 221 8.73 -6.19 18.30
C GLU A 221 9.28 -4.80 18.59
N PRO A 222 10.24 -4.65 19.52
CA PRO A 222 10.82 -3.35 19.82
C PRO A 222 11.63 -2.82 18.63
N VAL A 223 11.53 -1.52 18.38
CA VAL A 223 12.41 -0.83 17.44
C VAL A 223 13.85 -0.91 17.95
N THR A 224 14.77 -1.18 17.03
CA THR A 224 16.21 -1.13 17.28
C THR A 224 16.89 -0.35 16.17
N TYR A 225 18.09 0.17 16.44
CA TYR A 225 18.86 0.95 15.48
C TYR A 225 20.15 0.19 15.17
N ASP A 226 20.44 0.09 13.88
CA ASP A 226 21.71 -0.40 13.39
C ASP A 226 22.65 0.79 13.16
N GLU A 227 23.84 0.66 13.73
CA GLU A 227 24.94 1.63 13.63
C GLU A 227 25.90 1.27 12.48
N GLN A 228 25.73 0.11 11.85
CA GLN A 228 26.56 -0.31 10.73
C GLN A 228 26.26 0.52 9.48
N ILE A 229 27.33 0.84 8.75
CA ILE A 229 27.26 1.53 7.47
C ILE A 229 27.78 0.59 6.39
N ASP A 230 26.89 0.17 5.50
CA ASP A 230 27.28 -0.44 4.23
C ASP A 230 27.60 0.67 3.21
N GLN A 231 28.89 0.87 2.95
CA GLN A 231 29.35 1.91 2.01
C GLN A 231 28.85 1.67 0.59
N ASN A 232 28.65 0.43 0.17
CA ASN A 232 28.13 0.14 -1.17
C ASN A 232 26.68 0.63 -1.30
N VAL A 233 25.88 0.43 -0.25
CA VAL A 233 24.50 0.95 -0.20
C VAL A 233 24.52 2.48 -0.23
N VAL A 234 25.38 3.11 0.57
CA VAL A 234 25.49 4.59 0.61
C VAL A 234 25.87 5.14 -0.78
N GLU A 235 26.88 4.57 -1.43
CA GLU A 235 27.31 5.00 -2.77
C GLU A 235 26.22 4.83 -3.82
N ALA A 236 25.59 3.64 -3.86
CA ALA A 236 24.52 3.34 -4.82
C ALA A 236 23.30 4.27 -4.62
N TYR A 237 22.86 4.45 -3.38
CA TYR A 237 21.70 5.27 -3.06
C TYR A 237 21.99 6.76 -3.30
N THR A 238 23.23 7.20 -3.07
CA THR A 238 23.63 8.59 -3.36
C THR A 238 23.61 8.85 -4.86
N ALA A 239 24.10 7.92 -5.69
CA ALA A 239 24.07 8.07 -7.14
C ALA A 239 22.63 8.17 -7.66
N ALA A 240 21.77 7.20 -7.28
CA ALA A 240 20.36 7.21 -7.66
C ALA A 240 19.61 8.43 -7.10
N GLY A 241 19.93 8.85 -5.87
CA GLY A 241 19.36 10.03 -5.23
C GLY A 241 19.66 11.32 -5.97
N LYS A 242 20.89 11.51 -6.46
CA LYS A 242 21.25 12.70 -7.26
C LYS A 242 20.40 12.79 -8.53
N ASP A 243 20.25 11.68 -9.24
CA ASP A 243 19.46 11.63 -10.47
C ASP A 243 17.98 11.88 -10.19
N PHE A 244 17.42 11.25 -9.16
CA PHE A 244 16.03 11.44 -8.77
C PHE A 244 15.73 12.89 -8.36
N LEU A 245 16.55 13.46 -7.47
CA LEU A 245 16.36 14.81 -6.94
C LEU A 245 16.47 15.89 -8.02
N ALA A 246 17.27 15.67 -9.05
CA ALA A 246 17.38 16.59 -10.19
C ALA A 246 16.08 16.69 -11.01
N THR A 247 15.14 15.75 -10.84
CA THR A 247 13.83 15.77 -11.52
C THR A 247 12.74 16.50 -10.74
N LEU A 248 12.96 16.79 -9.45
CA LEU A 248 11.95 17.42 -8.62
C LEU A 248 11.87 18.93 -8.90
N PRO A 249 10.67 19.50 -9.12
CA PRO A 249 10.50 20.90 -9.49
C PRO A 249 10.49 21.84 -8.28
N VAL A 250 11.34 21.59 -7.28
CA VAL A 250 11.43 22.40 -6.06
C VAL A 250 12.87 22.76 -5.73
N ARG A 251 13.06 23.78 -4.89
CA ARG A 251 14.37 24.11 -4.35
C ARG A 251 14.87 22.95 -3.46
N ARG A 252 16.19 22.73 -3.41
CA ARG A 252 16.77 21.59 -2.67
C ARG A 252 16.45 21.64 -1.19
N GLU A 253 16.41 22.83 -0.61
CA GLU A 253 16.01 23.08 0.78
C GLU A 253 14.55 22.72 1.09
N CYS A 254 13.71 22.53 0.07
CA CYS A 254 12.33 22.08 0.20
C CYS A 254 12.16 20.57 -0.05
N VAL A 255 13.27 19.83 -0.04
CA VAL A 255 13.29 18.38 0.03
C VAL A 255 13.82 17.95 1.40
N ILE A 256 12.98 17.25 2.16
CA ILE A 256 13.31 16.71 3.48
C ILE A 256 13.52 15.22 3.35
N MET A 257 14.65 14.71 3.83
CA MET A 257 14.83 13.27 3.98
C MET A 257 14.34 12.82 5.35
N THR A 258 13.73 11.64 5.42
CA THR A 258 13.34 11.00 6.67
C THR A 258 13.67 9.50 6.66
N MET A 259 13.61 8.88 7.82
CA MET A 259 13.76 7.44 8.03
C MET A 259 12.81 7.05 9.16
N VAL A 260 11.82 6.22 8.85
CA VAL A 260 10.91 5.68 9.87
C VAL A 260 11.61 4.57 10.66
N PRO A 261 11.58 4.62 12.01
CA PRO A 261 12.15 3.57 12.83
C PRO A 261 11.43 2.22 12.65
N THR A 262 12.23 1.15 12.68
CA THR A 262 11.84 -0.25 12.50
C THR A 262 12.81 -1.16 13.29
N LEU A 263 12.66 -2.47 13.20
CA LEU A 263 13.67 -3.38 13.72
C LEU A 263 14.95 -3.27 12.87
N GLY A 264 16.09 -2.95 13.49
CA GLY A 264 17.37 -2.81 12.81
C GLY A 264 17.44 -1.58 11.88
N THR A 265 16.85 -0.46 12.30
CA THR A 265 16.80 0.79 11.52
C THR A 265 18.22 1.22 11.09
N PRO A 266 18.54 1.30 9.79
CA PRO A 266 19.89 1.62 9.31
C PRO A 266 20.16 3.14 9.40
N SER A 267 20.19 3.66 10.62
CA SER A 267 20.16 5.08 10.91
C SER A 267 21.43 5.80 10.49
N GLU A 268 22.60 5.16 10.64
CA GLU A 268 23.88 5.72 10.21
C GLU A 268 24.02 5.74 8.70
N ALA A 269 23.52 4.71 7.99
CA ALA A 269 23.46 4.71 6.53
C ALA A 269 22.55 5.84 6.01
N ALA A 270 21.37 6.03 6.62
CA ALA A 270 20.48 7.14 6.27
C ALA A 270 21.15 8.52 6.44
N LYS A 271 21.86 8.73 7.56
CA LYS A 271 22.66 9.94 7.82
C LYS A 271 23.78 10.12 6.79
N ALA A 272 24.45 9.04 6.40
CA ALA A 272 25.51 9.09 5.40
C ALA A 272 24.97 9.47 4.01
N ILE A 273 23.84 8.86 3.59
CA ILE A 273 23.18 9.17 2.32
C ILE A 273 22.71 10.62 2.29
N ALA A 274 22.02 11.09 3.33
CA ALA A 274 21.54 12.48 3.38
C ALA A 274 22.67 13.51 3.31
N ARG A 275 23.77 13.27 4.05
CA ARG A 275 24.99 14.10 3.95
C ARG A 275 25.58 14.09 2.53
N ALA A 276 25.65 12.93 1.89
CA ALA A 276 26.20 12.81 0.54
C ALA A 276 25.33 13.46 -0.55
N LEU A 277 24.02 13.63 -0.27
CA LEU A 277 23.06 14.33 -1.12
C LEU A 277 22.92 15.83 -0.81
N ASP A 278 23.62 16.31 0.24
CA ASP A 278 23.50 17.67 0.76
C ASP A 278 22.06 18.03 1.14
N LEU A 279 21.41 17.12 1.88
CA LEU A 279 20.03 17.27 2.35
C LEU A 279 19.92 17.08 3.86
N ASN A 280 18.92 17.72 4.46
CA ASN A 280 18.58 17.54 5.86
C ASN A 280 17.88 16.20 6.07
N LEU A 281 18.41 15.38 7.00
CA LEU A 281 17.71 14.20 7.51
C LEU A 281 16.97 14.57 8.80
N ILE A 282 15.65 14.44 8.77
CA ILE A 282 14.78 14.53 9.94
C ILE A 282 14.26 13.13 10.24
N ALA A 283 14.94 12.44 11.16
CA ALA A 283 14.60 11.08 11.59
C ALA A 283 14.77 10.98 13.12
N PRO A 284 13.77 11.43 13.91
CA PRO A 284 13.84 11.35 15.36
C PRO A 284 14.10 9.93 15.83
N GLN A 285 15.15 9.75 16.64
CA GLN A 285 15.42 8.49 17.33
C GLN A 285 14.79 8.56 18.71
N MET A 286 13.92 7.61 19.02
CA MET A 286 13.18 7.57 20.28
C MET A 286 13.26 6.18 20.90
N GLU A 287 13.34 6.15 22.23
CA GLU A 287 13.29 4.92 23.00
C GLU A 287 11.85 4.41 23.16
N GLY A 288 11.73 3.08 23.30
CA GLY A 288 10.45 2.42 23.59
C GLY A 288 9.43 2.54 22.47
N LEU A 289 9.86 2.70 21.21
CA LEU A 289 8.99 2.50 20.06
C LEU A 289 8.83 1.00 19.76
N ILE A 290 7.67 0.63 19.25
CA ILE A 290 7.28 -0.75 18.99
C ILE A 290 6.76 -0.84 17.56
N THR A 291 7.10 -1.93 16.89
CA THR A 291 6.53 -2.35 15.61
C THR A 291 5.44 -3.38 15.83
N PHE A 292 4.46 -3.48 14.93
CA PHE A 292 3.40 -4.49 15.02
C PHE A 292 3.71 -5.78 14.25
N ASP A 293 4.75 -5.81 13.42
CA ASP A 293 5.13 -6.97 12.61
C ASP A 293 6.66 -7.08 12.40
N GLY A 294 7.45 -6.48 13.27
CA GLY A 294 8.90 -6.33 13.10
C GLY A 294 9.30 -5.28 12.06
N SER A 295 8.36 -4.71 11.30
CA SER A 295 8.66 -3.78 10.20
C SER A 295 7.99 -2.41 10.36
N HIS A 296 6.72 -2.35 10.75
CA HIS A 296 5.92 -1.13 10.77
C HIS A 296 5.61 -0.72 12.20
N LEU A 297 5.74 0.56 12.53
CA LEU A 297 5.37 1.09 13.85
C LEU A 297 3.90 0.77 14.18
N ASP A 298 3.64 0.40 15.43
CA ASP A 298 2.27 0.33 15.93
C ASP A 298 1.63 1.72 16.03
N GLU A 299 0.32 1.78 16.29
CA GLU A 299 -0.43 3.03 16.30
C GLU A 299 0.14 4.03 17.32
N SER A 300 0.45 3.58 18.54
CA SER A 300 0.99 4.44 19.59
C SER A 300 2.40 4.96 19.26
N SER A 301 3.25 4.10 18.70
CA SER A 301 4.62 4.46 18.31
C SER A 301 4.64 5.36 17.07
N SER A 302 3.73 5.12 16.12
CA SER A 302 3.51 5.98 14.96
C SER A 302 3.10 7.38 15.41
N GLU A 303 2.18 7.50 16.37
CA GLU A 303 1.73 8.79 16.90
C GLU A 303 2.87 9.55 17.60
N ARG A 304 3.63 8.86 18.46
CA ARG A 304 4.78 9.44 19.16
C ARG A 304 5.87 9.90 18.18
N TRP A 305 6.21 9.05 17.22
CA TRP A 305 7.25 9.36 16.24
C TRP A 305 6.83 10.49 15.29
N SER A 306 5.60 10.45 14.78
CA SER A 306 5.05 11.49 13.91
C SER A 306 4.95 12.84 14.62
N THR A 307 4.61 12.86 15.91
CA THR A 307 4.66 14.08 16.72
C THR A 307 6.07 14.68 16.71
N ALA A 308 7.08 13.89 17.08
CA ALA A 308 8.48 14.34 17.10
C ALA A 308 8.99 14.75 15.70
N PHE A 309 8.55 14.05 14.65
CA PHE A 309 8.88 14.40 13.27
C PHE A 309 8.28 15.75 12.89
N MET A 310 6.99 15.98 13.14
CA MET A 310 6.30 17.21 12.78
C MET A 310 6.77 18.43 13.59
N GLU A 311 7.23 18.24 14.83
CA GLU A 311 7.85 19.30 15.64
C GLU A 311 9.09 19.90 14.94
N VAL A 312 9.90 19.06 14.29
CA VAL A 312 11.13 19.49 13.61
C VAL A 312 10.83 19.87 12.17
N ALA A 313 10.24 18.95 11.40
CA ALA A 313 9.97 19.12 9.97
C ALA A 313 8.96 20.23 9.68
N GLY A 314 8.00 20.46 10.59
CA GLY A 314 6.92 21.42 10.38
C GLY A 314 7.42 22.84 10.12
N SER A 315 8.48 23.27 10.81
CA SER A 315 9.07 24.60 10.61
C SER A 315 9.63 24.79 9.19
N GLN A 316 10.41 23.81 8.72
CA GLN A 316 10.98 23.81 7.37
C GLN A 316 9.88 23.70 6.29
N ILE A 317 8.86 22.87 6.52
CA ILE A 317 7.70 22.76 5.64
C ILE A 317 7.03 24.13 5.49
N GLN A 318 6.74 24.82 6.59
CA GLN A 318 6.10 26.14 6.56
C GLN A 318 6.94 27.17 5.80
N THR A 319 8.24 27.26 6.08
CA THR A 319 9.14 28.18 5.36
C THR A 319 9.09 27.95 3.84
N CYS A 320 9.09 26.70 3.41
CA CYS A 320 9.00 26.37 1.99
C CYS A 320 7.65 26.67 1.36
N LEU A 321 6.55 26.58 2.12
CA LEU A 321 5.21 26.93 1.65
C LEU A 321 4.99 28.44 1.50
N ASP A 322 5.63 29.24 2.38
CA ASP A 322 5.53 30.70 2.37
C ASP A 322 6.37 31.35 1.26
N GLU A 323 7.48 30.71 0.87
CA GLU A 323 8.44 31.21 -0.12
C GLU A 323 8.21 30.68 -1.56
N SER A 324 7.22 29.82 -1.76
CA SER A 324 6.91 29.15 -3.04
C SER A 324 5.94 29.90 -3.94
#